data_AF-A0A0R2F169-F1
#
_entry.id   AF-A0A0R2F169-F1
#
_cell.length_a   1.000
_cell.length_b   1.000
_cell.length_c   1.000
_cell.angle_alpha   90.00
_cell.angle_beta   90.00
_cell.angle_gamma   90.00
#
_symmetry.space_group_name_H-M   'P 1'
#
loop_
_entity.id
_entity.type
_entity.pdbx_description
1 polymer ?
#
loop_
_entity_poly.entity_id
_entity_poly.type
_entity_poly.pdbx_seq_one_letter_code
_entity_poly.pdbx_strand_id
1 'polypeptide(L)'
;MVANIRNMEIDNDTQNGITAMRVYGESLKGYMMQEAMASLHCQNGDVILDEILWRLYAGYRETPEAVVERVKDKIESMGQKVEDMKILAAGVELLDKDQFFRNRFVGEVADTFVEKGYDIKLARPEGYVLVNPRREN
;
A
#
# COMPACT_ATOMS: atom_id res chain seq x y z
N MET A 1 -28.40 7.21 -29.45
CA MET A 1 -27.05 7.80 -29.32
C MET A 1 -26.18 6.77 -28.61
N VAL A 2 -25.26 6.14 -29.33
CA VAL A 2 -24.29 5.21 -28.73
C VAL A 2 -23.17 6.08 -28.17
N ALA A 3 -23.12 6.22 -26.84
CA ALA A 3 -22.04 6.95 -26.19
C ALA A 3 -20.73 6.22 -26.49
N ASN A 4 -19.84 6.88 -27.23
CA ASN A 4 -18.49 6.40 -27.52
C ASN A 4 -17.73 6.29 -26.19
N ILE A 5 -17.59 5.07 -25.68
CA ILE A 5 -16.65 4.71 -24.63
C ILE A 5 -15.28 4.66 -25.29
N ARG A 6 -14.69 5.82 -25.61
CA ARG A 6 -13.31 5.91 -26.10
C ARG A 6 -12.61 7.07 -25.41
N ASN A 7 -11.55 6.69 -24.70
CA ASN A 7 -10.47 7.52 -24.18
C ASN A 7 -10.85 8.43 -23.00
N MET A 8 -10.98 7.84 -21.80
CA MET A 8 -10.45 8.56 -20.65
C MET A 8 -8.94 8.66 -20.89
N GLU A 9 -8.45 9.84 -21.28
CA GLU A 9 -7.02 10.15 -21.24
C GLU A 9 -6.59 10.03 -19.78
N ILE A 10 -5.89 8.95 -19.46
CA ILE A 10 -5.18 8.83 -18.18
C ILE A 10 -4.07 9.87 -18.26
N ASP A 11 -4.06 10.82 -17.33
CA ASP A 11 -3.01 11.81 -17.28
C ASP A 11 -1.64 11.13 -17.06
N ASN A 12 -0.58 11.80 -17.52
CA ASN A 12 0.76 11.23 -17.53
C ASN A 12 1.27 10.88 -16.12
N ASP A 13 0.78 11.58 -15.09
CA ASP A 13 1.20 11.36 -13.70
C ASP A 13 0.53 10.11 -13.12
N THR A 14 -0.78 9.91 -13.38
CA THR A 14 -1.48 8.66 -13.07
C THR A 14 -0.85 7.48 -13.81
N GLN A 15 -0.45 7.63 -15.08
CA GLN A 15 0.22 6.57 -15.83
C GLN A 15 1.60 6.23 -15.25
N ASN A 16 2.36 7.22 -14.81
CA ASN A 16 3.62 7.02 -14.10
C ASN A 16 3.40 6.32 -12.75
N GLY A 17 2.35 6.69 -12.01
CA GLY A 17 1.99 6.03 -10.75
C GLY A 17 1.60 4.56 -10.95
N ILE A 18 0.81 4.24 -11.98
CA ILE A 18 0.48 2.85 -12.35
C ILE A 18 1.74 2.09 -12.74
N THR A 19 2.66 2.72 -13.46
CA THR A 19 3.95 2.13 -13.82
C THR A 19 4.77 1.82 -12.57
N ALA A 20 4.81 2.74 -11.61
CA ALA A 20 5.47 2.53 -10.32
C ALA A 20 4.89 1.35 -9.56
N MET A 21 3.56 1.19 -9.53
CA MET A 21 2.90 0.04 -8.89
C MET A 21 3.23 -1.27 -9.58
N ARG A 22 3.38 -1.28 -10.90
CA ARG A 22 3.82 -2.47 -11.64
C ARG A 22 5.28 -2.83 -11.33
N VAL A 23 6.15 -1.84 -11.19
CA VAL A 23 7.58 -2.07 -10.97
C VAL A 23 7.87 -2.40 -9.52
N TYR A 24 7.37 -1.60 -8.58
CA TYR A 24 7.75 -1.63 -7.15
C TYR A 24 6.65 -2.20 -6.23
N GLY A 25 5.45 -2.45 -6.74
CA GLY A 25 4.29 -2.80 -5.93
C GLY A 25 4.48 -4.09 -5.13
N GLU A 26 5.08 -5.14 -5.71
CA GLU A 26 5.32 -6.40 -5.00
C GLU A 26 6.24 -6.22 -3.78
N SER A 27 7.32 -5.45 -3.92
CA SER A 27 8.22 -5.15 -2.82
C SER A 27 7.53 -4.34 -1.72
N LEU A 28 6.73 -3.34 -2.10
CA LEU A 28 5.98 -2.54 -1.14
C LEU A 28 4.90 -3.38 -0.42
N LYS A 29 4.20 -4.28 -1.13
CA LYS A 29 3.28 -5.26 -0.52
C LYS A 29 4.01 -6.19 0.45
N GLY A 30 5.19 -6.69 0.06
CA GLY A 30 6.03 -7.53 0.91
C GLY A 30 6.44 -6.82 2.21
N TYR A 31 6.81 -5.54 2.14
CA TYR A 31 7.07 -4.72 3.32
C TYR A 31 5.82 -4.62 4.21
N MET A 32 4.66 -4.30 3.63
CA MET A 32 3.40 -4.21 4.39
C MET A 32 3.06 -5.51 5.11
N MET A 33 3.29 -6.65 4.45
CA MET A 33 3.09 -7.97 5.06
C MET A 33 4.04 -8.23 6.23
N GLN A 34 5.32 -7.85 6.11
CA GLN A 34 6.28 -7.99 7.21
C GLN A 34 5.88 -7.14 8.43
N GLU A 35 5.50 -5.88 8.21
CA GLU A 35 5.06 -4.98 9.28
C GLU A 35 3.76 -5.44 9.93
N ALA A 36 2.82 -5.97 9.14
CA ALA A 36 1.57 -6.52 9.67
C ALA A 36 1.84 -7.75 10.56
N MET A 37 2.72 -8.65 10.13
CA MET A 37 3.12 -9.82 10.91
C MET A 37 3.87 -9.44 12.19
N ALA A 38 4.79 -8.47 12.11
CA ALA A 38 5.48 -7.94 13.28
C ALA A 38 4.49 -7.31 14.28
N SER A 39 3.53 -6.54 13.77
CA SER A 39 2.48 -5.92 14.58
C SER A 39 1.59 -6.97 15.26
N LEU A 40 1.19 -8.03 14.56
CA LEU A 40 0.45 -9.15 15.15
C LEU A 40 1.20 -9.86 16.29
N HIS A 41 2.53 -9.97 16.17
CA HIS A 41 3.34 -10.61 17.21
C HIS A 41 3.54 -9.74 18.45
N CYS A 42 3.60 -8.41 18.27
CA CYS A 42 3.91 -7.46 19.33
C CYS A 42 2.69 -6.79 19.97
N GLN A 43 1.57 -6.66 19.24
CA GLN A 43 0.34 -6.01 19.71
C GLN A 43 -0.70 -7.05 20.13
N ASN A 44 -1.40 -6.80 21.23
CA ASN A 44 -2.56 -7.60 21.66
C ASN A 44 -3.86 -7.14 20.95
N GLY A 45 -3.78 -6.83 19.66
CA GLY A 45 -4.89 -6.26 18.90
C GLY A 45 -4.84 -6.60 17.42
N ASP A 46 -5.96 -6.36 16.73
CA ASP A 46 -6.07 -6.49 15.28
C ASP A 46 -5.18 -5.44 14.58
N VAL A 47 -4.74 -5.75 13.37
CA VAL A 47 -3.87 -4.86 12.57
C VAL A 47 -4.68 -4.24 11.45
N ILE A 48 -4.72 -2.91 11.40
CA ILE A 48 -5.34 -2.18 10.29
C ILE A 48 -4.30 -2.03 9.18
N LEU A 49 -4.52 -2.65 8.02
CA LEU A 49 -3.50 -2.70 6.96
C LEU A 49 -3.23 -1.33 6.34
N ASP A 50 -4.25 -0.48 6.21
CA ASP A 50 -4.11 0.88 5.67
C ASP A 50 -3.25 1.78 6.58
N GLU A 51 -3.24 1.52 7.90
CA GLU A 51 -2.38 2.28 8.82
C GLU A 51 -0.89 2.05 8.57
N ILE A 52 -0.49 0.88 8.07
CA ILE A 52 0.91 0.60 7.74
C ILE A 52 1.36 1.51 6.60
N LEU A 53 0.50 1.66 5.60
CA LEU A 53 0.73 2.54 4.47
C LEU A 53 0.70 4.01 4.92
N TRP A 54 -0.29 4.38 5.74
CA TRP A 54 -0.39 5.73 6.29
C TRP A 54 0.84 6.10 7.12
N ARG A 55 1.38 5.21 7.97
CA ARG A 55 2.62 5.48 8.74
C ARG A 55 3.84 5.67 7.85
N LEU A 56 3.84 5.05 6.68
CA LEU A 56 4.90 5.26 5.69
C LEU A 56 4.85 6.69 5.13
N TYR A 57 3.65 7.28 4.99
CA TYR A 57 3.42 8.61 4.42
C TYR A 57 3.33 9.76 5.43
N ALA A 58 2.74 9.53 6.60
CA ALA A 58 2.16 10.56 7.47
C ALA A 58 3.15 11.23 8.44
N GLY A 59 4.45 11.22 8.16
CA GLY A 59 5.41 11.98 8.98
C GLY A 59 5.05 13.48 8.96
N TYR A 60 4.50 14.01 10.06
CA TYR A 60 3.94 15.37 10.20
C TYR A 60 4.90 16.55 9.91
N ARG A 61 6.14 16.28 9.46
CA ARG A 61 7.19 17.28 9.14
C ARG A 61 8.04 16.90 7.91
N GLU A 62 7.68 15.87 7.17
CA GLU A 62 8.50 15.41 6.05
C GLU A 62 8.05 16.04 4.74
N THR A 63 9.02 16.48 3.93
CA THR A 63 8.73 16.93 2.56
C THR A 63 8.35 15.71 1.71
N PRO A 64 7.64 15.89 0.58
CA PRO A 64 7.32 14.78 -0.32
C PRO A 64 8.54 13.93 -0.69
N GLU A 65 9.70 14.56 -0.85
CA GLU A 65 10.96 13.88 -1.15
C GLU A 65 11.40 12.93 -0.03
N ALA A 66 11.27 13.34 1.25
CA ALA A 66 11.62 12.50 2.38
C ALA A 66 10.70 11.28 2.50
N VAL A 67 9.41 11.43 2.17
CA VAL A 67 8.48 10.29 2.08
C VAL A 67 8.92 9.33 0.98
N VAL A 68 9.28 9.85 -0.19
CA VAL A 68 9.74 9.01 -1.32
C VAL A 68 11.04 8.27 -1.00
N GLU A 69 12.02 8.94 -0.37
CA GLU A 69 13.28 8.29 0.07
C GLU A 69 13.00 7.18 1.09
N ARG A 70 12.11 7.41 2.05
CA ARG A 70 11.71 6.40 3.02
C ARG A 70 11.04 5.20 2.33
N VAL A 71 10.15 5.44 1.38
CA VAL A 71 9.49 4.37 0.61
C VAL A 71 10.53 3.59 -0.20
N LYS A 72 11.50 4.29 -0.81
CA LYS A 72 12.64 3.67 -1.49
C LYS A 72 13.41 2.75 -0.54
N ASP A 73 13.79 3.24 0.64
CA ASP A 73 14.55 2.44 1.60
C ASP A 73 13.79 1.16 2.00
N LYS A 74 12.45 1.24 2.11
CA LYS A 74 11.62 0.05 2.36
C LYS A 74 11.61 -0.90 1.17
N ILE A 75 11.44 -0.42 -0.05
CA ILE A 75 11.51 -1.25 -1.27
C ILE A 75 12.89 -1.92 -1.39
N GLU A 76 13.96 -1.18 -1.14
CA GLU A 76 15.34 -1.69 -1.19
C GLU A 76 15.62 -2.72 -0.09
N SER A 77 15.03 -2.55 1.09
CA SER A 77 15.11 -3.56 2.16
C SER A 77 14.43 -4.88 1.79
N MET A 78 13.51 -4.86 0.83
CA MET A 78 12.86 -6.05 0.27
C MET A 78 13.64 -6.67 -0.90
N GLY A 79 14.84 -6.16 -1.20
CA GLY A 79 15.76 -6.70 -2.20
C GLY A 79 15.58 -6.13 -3.61
N GLN A 80 14.73 -5.12 -3.79
CA GLN A 80 14.55 -4.44 -5.08
C GLN A 80 15.24 -3.09 -5.10
N LYS A 81 16.13 -2.88 -6.06
CA LYS A 81 16.76 -1.57 -6.28
C LYS A 81 15.77 -0.58 -6.91
N VAL A 82 15.73 0.65 -6.43
CA VAL A 82 14.97 1.75 -7.05
C VAL A 82 15.88 2.49 -8.02
N GLU A 83 15.60 2.38 -9.33
CA GLU A 83 16.41 3.02 -10.37
C GLU A 83 15.85 4.37 -10.83
N ASP A 84 14.52 4.56 -10.70
CA ASP A 84 13.84 5.78 -11.10
C ASP A 84 13.01 6.36 -9.96
N MET A 85 13.55 7.40 -9.34
CA MET A 85 12.91 8.15 -8.25
C MET A 85 11.69 8.93 -8.68
N LYS A 86 11.59 9.34 -9.96
CA LYS A 86 10.42 10.07 -10.46
C LYS A 86 9.23 9.14 -10.60
N ILE A 87 9.46 7.93 -11.14
CA ILE A 87 8.43 6.90 -11.20
C ILE A 87 8.00 6.54 -9.78
N LEU A 88 8.94 6.33 -8.85
CA LEU A 88 8.59 6.03 -7.47
C LEU A 88 7.73 7.13 -6.83
N ALA A 89 8.10 8.40 -7.01
CA ALA A 89 7.35 9.53 -6.49
C ALA A 89 5.91 9.57 -7.01
N ALA A 90 5.70 9.33 -8.31
CA ALA A 90 4.37 9.24 -8.89
C ALA A 90 3.55 8.08 -8.29
N GLY A 91 4.19 6.96 -7.97
CA GLY A 91 3.55 5.83 -7.29
C GLY A 91 3.09 6.17 -5.88
N VAL A 92 3.94 6.84 -5.10
CA VAL A 92 3.62 7.32 -3.75
C VAL A 92 2.47 8.31 -3.79
N GLU A 93 2.54 9.28 -4.70
CA GLU A 93 1.48 10.28 -4.88
C GLU A 93 0.14 9.65 -5.29
N LEU A 94 0.16 8.66 -6.19
CA LEU A 94 -1.05 7.94 -6.60
C LEU A 94 -1.72 7.23 -5.42
N LEU A 95 -0.96 6.52 -4.58
CA LEU A 95 -1.50 5.84 -3.40
C LEU A 95 -1.97 6.81 -2.30
N ASP A 96 -1.34 7.97 -2.18
CA ASP A 96 -1.74 9.00 -1.20
C ASP A 96 -3.07 9.67 -1.62
N LYS A 97 -3.16 10.10 -2.88
CA LYS A 97 -4.29 10.93 -3.36
C LYS A 97 -5.48 10.12 -3.85
N ASP A 98 -5.26 8.95 -4.46
CA ASP A 98 -6.33 8.16 -5.05
C ASP A 98 -6.76 7.00 -4.15
N GLN A 99 -7.93 7.18 -3.52
CA GLN A 99 -8.51 6.20 -2.61
C GLN A 99 -8.83 4.86 -3.31
N PHE A 100 -9.20 4.87 -4.59
CA PHE A 100 -9.50 3.64 -5.32
C PHE A 100 -8.24 2.80 -5.50
N PHE A 101 -7.13 3.41 -5.95
CA PHE A 101 -5.85 2.71 -6.09
C PHE A 101 -5.32 2.23 -4.74
N ARG A 102 -5.39 3.07 -3.70
CA ARG A 102 -5.00 2.68 -2.35
C ARG A 102 -5.79 1.48 -1.84
N ASN A 103 -7.11 1.53 -1.91
CA ASN A 103 -7.97 0.44 -1.43
C ASN A 103 -7.72 -0.86 -2.19
N ARG A 104 -7.48 -0.78 -3.51
CA ARG A 104 -7.12 -1.95 -4.31
C ARG A 104 -5.78 -2.53 -3.88
N PHE A 105 -4.78 -1.68 -3.71
CA PHE A 105 -3.43 -2.10 -3.31
C PHE A 105 -3.42 -2.77 -1.92
N VAL A 106 -4.10 -2.17 -0.94
CA VAL A 106 -4.28 -2.75 0.39
C VAL A 106 -5.10 -4.04 0.34
N GLY A 107 -6.11 -4.11 -0.53
CA GLY A 107 -6.90 -5.32 -0.76
C GLY A 107 -6.07 -6.51 -1.25
N GLU A 108 -5.11 -6.30 -2.16
CA GLU A 108 -4.20 -7.37 -2.60
C GLU A 108 -3.32 -7.92 -1.46
N VAL A 109 -2.92 -7.06 -0.52
CA VAL A 109 -2.22 -7.50 0.71
C VAL A 109 -3.15 -8.35 1.57
N ALA A 110 -4.39 -7.91 1.74
CA ALA A 110 -5.41 -8.63 2.50
C ALA A 110 -5.70 -10.02 1.89
N ASP A 111 -5.85 -10.11 0.57
CA ASP A 111 -6.05 -11.35 -0.16
C ASP A 111 -4.89 -12.33 0.09
N THR A 112 -3.65 -11.83 0.10
CA THR A 112 -2.47 -12.66 0.41
C THR A 112 -2.50 -13.22 1.84
N PHE A 113 -3.06 -12.48 2.81
CA PHE A 113 -3.27 -13.00 4.17
C PHE A 113 -4.37 -14.07 4.23
N VAL A 114 -5.47 -13.87 3.50
CA VAL A 114 -6.54 -14.88 3.38
C VAL A 114 -5.99 -16.17 2.78
N GLU A 115 -5.19 -16.08 1.71
CA GLU A 115 -4.53 -17.24 1.09
C GLU A 115 -3.61 -18.00 2.06
N LYS A 116 -3.04 -17.30 3.04
CA LYS A 116 -2.20 -17.87 4.11
C LYS A 116 -3.02 -18.39 5.31
N GLY A 117 -4.34 -18.29 5.28
CA GLY A 117 -5.26 -18.77 6.30
C GLY A 117 -5.48 -17.83 7.48
N TYR A 118 -5.20 -16.52 7.32
CA TYR A 118 -5.53 -15.52 8.33
C TYR A 118 -6.92 -14.95 8.13
N ASP A 119 -7.58 -14.60 9.23
CA ASP A 119 -8.87 -13.92 9.20
C ASP A 119 -8.71 -12.43 8.90
N ILE A 120 -9.44 -11.96 7.89
CA ILE A 120 -9.55 -10.56 7.50
C ILE A 120 -11.01 -10.12 7.63
N LYS A 121 -11.25 -8.96 8.22
CA LYS A 121 -12.56 -8.30 8.19
C LYS A 121 -12.46 -6.92 7.55
N LEU A 122 -13.54 -6.50 6.91
CA LEU A 122 -13.70 -5.14 6.42
C LEU A 122 -14.40 -4.31 7.51
N ALA A 123 -13.70 -3.35 8.11
CA ALA A 123 -14.24 -2.41 9.08
C ALA A 123 -14.35 -1.02 8.44
N ARG A 124 -15.43 -0.29 8.73
CA ARG A 124 -15.55 1.13 8.34
C ARG A 124 -15.46 1.97 9.60
N PRO A 125 -14.66 3.06 9.61
CA PRO A 125 -13.88 3.62 8.50
C PRO A 125 -12.51 2.98 8.23
N GLU A 126 -12.08 1.98 8.99
CA GLU A 126 -10.68 1.53 9.10
C GLU A 126 -10.13 0.76 7.88
N GLY A 127 -10.98 0.24 7.00
CA GLY A 127 -10.58 -0.55 5.84
C GLY A 127 -10.36 -2.04 6.16
N TYR A 128 -9.35 -2.66 5.56
CA TYR A 128 -9.02 -4.08 5.77
C TYR A 128 -8.30 -4.27 7.09
N VAL A 129 -8.84 -5.15 7.94
CA VAL A 129 -8.35 -5.43 9.28
C VAL A 129 -7.97 -6.91 9.39
N LEU A 130 -6.69 -7.15 9.66
CA LEU A 130 -6.12 -8.47 9.95
C LEU A 130 -6.38 -8.81 11.42
N VAL A 131 -7.20 -9.83 11.65
CA VAL A 131 -7.64 -10.23 12.98
C VAL A 131 -6.51 -10.98 13.68
N ASN A 132 -6.25 -10.59 14.92
CA ASN A 132 -5.23 -11.27 15.71
C ASN A 132 -5.79 -12.57 16.31
N PRO A 133 -5.25 -13.74 15.95
CA PRO A 133 -5.77 -15.02 16.45
C PRO A 133 -5.58 -15.17 17.97
N ARG A 134 -4.69 -14.39 18.60
CA ARG A 134 -4.49 -14.40 20.05
C ARG A 134 -5.58 -13.63 20.82
N ARG A 135 -6.40 -12.83 20.13
CA ARG A 135 -7.47 -12.04 20.76
C ARG A 135 -8.69 -12.89 21.12
N GLU A 136 -8.87 -14.03 20.47
CA GLU A 136 -10.05 -14.88 20.66
C GLU A 136 -9.95 -15.83 21.87
N ASN A 137 -8.91 -15.73 22.70
CA ASN A 137 -8.77 -16.43 23.98
C ASN A 137 -8.71 -15.46 25.16
#